data_AF-A0A7V5ADD3-F1
#
_entry.id   AF-A0A7V5ADD3-F1
#
_cell.length_a   1.000
_cell.length_b   1.000
_cell.length_c   1.000
_cell.angle_alpha   90.00
_cell.angle_beta   90.00
_cell.angle_gamma   90.00
#
_symmetry.space_group_name_H-M   'P 1'
#
loop_
_entity.id
_entity.type
_entity.pdbx_description
1 polymer ?
#
loop_
_entity_poly.entity_id
_entity_poly.type
_entity_poly.pdbx_seq_one_letter_code
_entity_poly.pdbx_strand_id
1 'polypeptide(L)' 'NVRVGSPPDLRDYGIGAQILVDLGVRKIRLLTNNPKKIAALSGYGLEIVERIPIEIEPNPYNQRYLRAKKEKLGHELQSV' A
#
# COMPACT_ATOMS: atom_id res chain seq x y z
N ASN A 1 4.92 10.39 -13.17
CA ASN A 1 6.02 9.43 -12.91
C ASN A 1 6.62 8.98 -14.23
N VAL A 2 6.01 8.03 -14.95
CA VAL A 2 6.64 7.44 -16.15
C VAL A 2 6.92 8.45 -17.27
N ARG A 3 6.02 9.42 -17.51
CA ARG A 3 6.20 10.45 -18.55
C ARG A 3 7.43 11.36 -18.35
N VAL A 4 7.97 11.42 -17.13
CA VAL A 4 9.16 12.21 -16.79
C VAL A 4 10.37 11.30 -16.47
N GLY A 5 10.32 10.02 -16.87
CA GLY A 5 11.40 9.06 -16.69
C GLY A 5 11.49 8.41 -15.29
N SER A 6 10.56 8.71 -14.37
CA SER A 6 10.59 8.13 -13.02
C SER A 6 9.78 6.83 -12.91
N PRO A 7 10.25 5.85 -12.11
CA PRO A 7 9.46 4.64 -11.80
C PRO A 7 8.08 4.96 -11.21
N PRO A 8 7.09 4.08 -11.41
CA PRO A 8 5.73 4.29 -10.92
C PRO A 8 5.65 4.38 -9.39
N ASP A 9 6.53 3.68 -8.69
CA ASP A 9 6.71 3.76 -7.23
C ASP A 9 8.20 3.68 -6.90
N LEU A 10 8.70 4.63 -6.10
CA LEU A 10 10.09 4.73 -5.64
C LEU A 10 10.21 4.54 -4.12
N ARG A 11 9.10 4.27 -3.42
CA ARG A 11 9.08 4.25 -1.96
C ARG A 11 9.72 2.96 -1.42
N ASP A 12 10.53 3.13 -0.39
CA ASP A 12 10.99 2.05 0.48
C ASP A 12 10.12 2.01 1.75
N TYR A 13 9.56 0.84 2.05
CA TYR A 13 8.70 0.63 3.21
C TYR A 13 9.47 0.08 4.43
N GLY A 14 10.75 -0.26 4.27
CA GLY A 14 11.58 -0.86 5.31
C GLY A 14 11.87 0.05 6.49
N ILE A 15 11.99 1.36 6.26
CA ILE A 15 12.19 2.33 7.35
C ILE A 15 11.00 2.33 8.32
N GLY A 16 9.78 2.35 7.79
CA GLY A 16 8.57 2.27 8.61
C GLY A 16 8.47 0.95 9.37
N ALA A 17 8.88 -0.14 8.73
CA ALA A 17 8.91 -1.45 9.36
C ALA A 17 9.88 -1.50 10.56
N GLN A 18 11.09 -0.96 10.38
CA GLN A 18 12.11 -0.90 11.43
C GLN A 18 11.66 -0.06 12.62
N ILE A 19 11.03 1.10 12.38
CA ILE A 19 10.47 1.94 13.46
C ILE A 19 9.44 1.15 14.28
N LEU A 20 8.52 0.44 13.60
CA LEU A 20 7.51 -0.36 14.31
C LEU A 20 8.15 -1.48 15.14
N VAL A 21 9.18 -2.14 14.62
CA VAL A 21 9.91 -3.18 15.35
C VAL A 21 10.68 -2.62 16.54
N ASP A 22 11.32 -1.46 16.40
CA ASP A 22 12.01 -0.75 17.48
C ASP A 22 11.04 -0.38 18.62
N LEU A 23 9.82 0.04 18.27
CA LEU A 23 8.72 0.28 19.22
C LEU A 23 8.13 -1.00 19.83
N GLY A 24 8.68 -2.19 19.53
CA GLY A 24 8.23 -3.47 20.08
C GLY A 24 7.04 -4.11 19.36
N VAL A 25 6.56 -3.53 18.25
CA VAL A 25 5.46 -4.11 17.46
C VAL A 25 5.96 -5.34 16.71
N ARG A 26 5.19 -6.44 16.76
CA ARG A 26 5.50 -7.69 16.07
C ARG A 26 4.37 -8.21 15.19
N LYS A 27 3.12 -7.94 15.57
CA LYS A 27 1.93 -8.32 14.81
C LYS A 27 1.09 -7.10 14.50
N ILE A 28 0.64 -6.95 13.26
CA ILE A 28 -0.20 -5.83 12.84
C ILE A 28 -1.37 -6.29 11.98
N ARG A 29 -2.50 -5.58 12.14
CA ARG A 29 -3.58 -5.57 11.16
C ARG A 29 -3.33 -4.38 10.24
N LEU A 30 -2.95 -4.63 9.00
CA LEU A 30 -2.47 -3.59 8.09
C LEU A 30 -3.63 -2.98 7.29
N LEU A 31 -3.83 -1.68 7.46
CA LEU A 31 -4.75 -0.88 6.65
C LEU A 31 -4.14 -0.58 5.28
N THR A 32 -4.53 -1.32 4.23
CA THR A 32 -4.01 -1.09 2.86
C THR A 32 -4.88 -1.69 1.77
N ASN A 33 -5.01 -0.96 0.65
CA ASN A 33 -5.54 -1.47 -0.62
C ASN A 33 -4.43 -1.80 -1.63
N ASN A 34 -3.16 -1.64 -1.24
CA ASN A 34 -2.01 -1.96 -2.08
C ASN A 34 -1.37 -3.27 -1.58
N PRO A 35 -1.54 -4.40 -2.30
CA PRO A 35 -0.95 -5.69 -1.94
C PRO A 35 0.58 -5.65 -1.89
N LYS A 36 1.23 -4.79 -2.69
CA LYS A 36 2.70 -4.67 -2.68
C LYS A 36 3.26 -4.20 -1.34
N LYS A 37 2.47 -3.45 -0.54
CA LYS A 37 2.89 -3.05 0.81
C LYS A 37 3.01 -4.24 1.76
N ILE A 38 2.22 -5.29 1.56
CA ILE A 38 2.24 -6.50 2.39
C ILE A 38 3.56 -7.23 2.18
N ALA A 39 3.92 -7.45 0.91
CA ALA A 39 5.18 -8.07 0.53
C ALA A 39 6.38 -7.24 0.98
N ALA A 40 6.33 -5.92 0.84
CA ALA A 40 7.44 -5.04 1.21
C ALA A 40 7.71 -4.94 2.72
N LEU A 41 6.73 -5.25 3.56
CA LEU A 41 6.90 -5.28 5.03
C LEU A 41 7.28 -6.67 5.55
N SER A 42 7.12 -7.70 4.71
CA SER A 42 7.52 -9.06 5.03
C SER A 42 9.05 -9.14 5.08
N GLY A 43 9.60 -9.72 6.16
CA GLY A 43 11.05 -9.87 6.36
C GLY A 43 11.67 -8.92 7.40
N TYR A 44 10.93 -7.92 7.89
CA TYR A 44 11.41 -7.01 8.94
C TYR A 44 11.08 -7.47 10.38
N GLY A 45 10.70 -8.74 10.57
CA GLY A 45 10.22 -9.22 11.87
C GLY A 45 8.82 -8.72 12.25
N LEU A 46 8.08 -8.17 11.27
CA LEU A 46 6.67 -7.84 11.37
C LEU A 46 5.82 -8.91 10.70
N GLU A 47 4.86 -9.43 11.45
CA GLU A 47 3.82 -10.33 10.97
C GLU A 47 2.55 -9.54 10.67
N ILE A 48 2.10 -9.60 9.41
CA ILE A 48 0.80 -9.06 9.03
C ILE A 48 -0.23 -10.16 9.27
N VAL A 49 -1.00 -10.03 10.35
CA VAL A 49 -2.02 -11.03 10.74
C VAL A 49 -3.33 -10.86 9.98
N GLU A 50 -3.58 -9.66 9.47
CA GLU A 50 -4.79 -9.34 8.72
C GLU A 50 -4.53 -8.13 7.83
N ARG A 51 -5.15 -8.11 6.66
CA ARG A 51 -5.25 -6.92 5.83
C ARG A 51 -6.65 -6.34 5.97
N ILE A 52 -6.74 -5.09 6.43
CA ILE A 52 -7.99 -4.35 6.49
C ILE A 52 -8.06 -3.39 5.28
N PRO A 53 -9.04 -3.54 4.38
CA PRO A 53 -9.25 -2.58 3.29
C PRO A 53 -9.54 -1.17 3.83
N ILE A 54 -9.04 -0.15 3.13
CA ILE A 54 -9.27 1.27 3.45
C ILE A 54 -9.69 2.03 2.20
N GLU A 55 -10.97 1.98 1.88
CA GLU A 55 -11.53 2.56 0.66
C GLU A 55 -12.40 3.78 0.96
N ILE A 56 -12.47 4.71 0.02
CA ILE A 56 -13.36 5.87 0.05
C ILE A 56 -14.19 5.86 -1.22
N GLU A 57 -15.41 6.39 -1.14
CA GLU A 57 -16.23 6.58 -2.32
C GLU A 57 -15.52 7.51 -3.33
N PRO A 58 -15.42 7.11 -4.61
CA PRO A 58 -14.83 7.93 -5.65
C PRO A 58 -15.65 9.19 -5.88
N ASN A 59 -14.96 10.27 -6.18
CA ASN A 59 -15.57 11.50 -6.66
C ASN A 59 -15.10 11.79 -8.10
N PRO A 60 -15.73 12.74 -8.81
CA PRO A 60 -15.40 13.04 -10.20
C PRO A 60 -13.91 13.39 -10.42
N TYR A 61 -13.22 13.90 -9.41
CA TYR A 61 -11.82 14.32 -9.50
C TYR A 61 -10.82 13.18 -9.31
N ASN A 62 -11.15 12.16 -8.51
CA ASN A 62 -10.23 11.06 -8.19
C ASN A 62 -10.56 9.73 -8.89
N GLN A 63 -11.74 9.60 -9.52
CA GLN A 63 -12.19 8.35 -10.14
C GLN A 63 -11.18 7.78 -11.15
N ARG A 64 -10.68 8.61 -12.07
CA ARG A 64 -9.69 8.20 -13.07
C ARG A 64 -8.37 7.74 -12.43
N TYR A 65 -7.97 8.39 -11.34
CA TYR A 65 -6.75 8.03 -10.62
C TYR A 65 -6.89 6.70 -9.88
N LEU A 66 -8.03 6.48 -9.21
CA LEU A 66 -8.33 5.23 -8.51
C LEU A 66 -8.47 4.06 -9.48
N ARG A 67 -9.11 4.25 -10.64
CA ARG A 67 -9.14 3.26 -11.72
C ARG A 67 -7.73 2.89 -12.20
N ALA A 68 -6.86 3.88 -12.42
CA ALA A 68 -5.47 3.61 -12.79
C ALA A 68 -4.71 2.82 -11.70
N LYS A 69 -4.97 3.11 -10.42
CA LYS A 69 -4.42 2.32 -9.30
C LYS A 69 -4.87 0.86 -9.33
N LYS A 70 -6.16 0.61 -9.58
CA LYS A 70 -6.71 -0.75 -9.68
C LYS A 70 -6.15 -1.49 -10.90
N GLU A 71 -6.38 -0.95 -12.09
CA GLU A 71 -6.09 -1.65 -13.36
C GLU A 71 -4.60 -1.74 -13.67
N LYS A 72 -3.79 -0.72 -13.32
CA LYS A 72 -2.37 -0.65 -13.74
C LYS A 72 -1.39 -0.95 -12.62
N LEU A 73 -1.78 -0.71 -11.36
CA LEU A 73 -0.87 -0.86 -10.21
C LEU A 73 -1.26 -2.01 -9.29
N GLY A 74 -2.37 -2.72 -9.58
CA GLY A 74 -2.82 -3.90 -8.84
C GLY A 74 -3.41 -3.58 -7.48
N HIS A 75 -3.96 -2.38 -7.30
CA HIS A 75 -4.68 -2.05 -6.06
C HIS A 75 -6.00 -2.81 -5.99
N GLU A 76 -6.35 -3.27 -4.80
CA GLU A 76 -7.63 -3.92 -4.52
C GLU A 76 -8.63 -2.86 -4.05
N LEU A 77 -9.49 -2.44 -4.98
CA LEU A 77 -10.53 -1.43 -4.77
C LEU A 77 -11.85 -1.97 -5.34
N GLN A 78 -12.94 -1.89 -4.58
CA GLN A 78 -14.26 -2.38 -5.00
C GLN A 78 -15.11 -1.28 -5.64
N SER A 79 -14.96 -0.04 -5.20
CA SER A 79 -15.81 1.11 -5.58
C SER A 79 -15.51 1.72 -6.95
N VAL A 80 -14.45 1.28 -7.66
CA VAL A 80 -13.97 1.86 -8.94
C VAL A 80 -13.82 0.89 -10.10
#